data_AF-A0A926H4J5-F1
#
_entry.id   AF-A0A926H4J5-F1
#
_cell.length_a   1.000
_cell.length_b   1.000
_cell.length_c   1.000
_cell.angle_alpha   90.00
_cell.angle_beta   90.00
_cell.angle_gamma   90.00
#
_symmetry.space_group_name_H-M   'P 1'
#
loop_
_entity.id
_entity.type
_entity.pdbx_description
1 polymer ?
#
loop_
_entity_poly.entity_id
_entity_poly.type
_entity_poly.pdbx_seq_one_letter_code
_entity_poly.pdbx_strand_id
1 'polypeptide(L)' 'MRSEDARQANSIFVFVLRGVVDVQHRLLHETDGLAWLNVPGGVVEFESLSNESILLLDVWLSR' A
#
# COMPACT_ATOMS: atom_id res chain seq x y z
N MET A 1 10.92 0.33 -30.58
CA MET A 1 11.91 0.90 -29.65
C MET A 1 11.14 1.36 -28.43
N ARG A 2 11.21 0.79 -27.23
CA ARG A 2 11.98 -0.32 -26.64
C ARG A 2 11.02 -1.08 -25.71
N SER A 3 11.13 -2.39 -25.77
CA SER A 3 10.63 -3.35 -24.81
C SER A 3 11.49 -3.29 -23.54
N GLU A 4 11.29 -2.30 -22.68
CA GLU A 4 11.97 -2.19 -21.37
C GLU A 4 10.99 -1.57 -20.37
N ASP A 5 10.28 -2.43 -19.63
CA ASP A 5 9.68 -2.21 -18.30
C ASP A 5 8.39 -3.03 -18.12
N ALA A 6 8.44 -4.33 -18.40
CA ALA A 6 7.64 -5.28 -17.63
C ALA A 6 8.29 -5.42 -16.24
N ARG A 7 8.44 -4.31 -15.50
CA ARG A 7 8.97 -4.34 -14.13
C ARG A 7 7.88 -4.96 -13.26
N GLN A 8 8.29 -6.00 -12.54
CA GLN A 8 7.49 -6.75 -11.57
C GLN A 8 6.44 -5.87 -10.90
N ALA A 9 5.18 -6.17 -11.21
CA ALA A 9 4.03 -5.48 -10.68
C ALA A 9 3.70 -6.01 -9.28
N ASN A 10 4.40 -5.47 -8.29
CA ASN A 10 4.08 -5.76 -6.90
C ASN A 10 2.69 -5.25 -6.56
N SER A 11 1.94 -6.01 -5.79
CA SER A 11 0.62 -5.63 -5.32
C SER A 11 0.58 -5.71 -3.81
N ILE A 12 -0.21 -4.85 -3.18
CA ILE A 12 -0.36 -4.82 -1.73
C ILE A 12 -1.83 -4.78 -1.34
N PHE A 13 -2.11 -5.30 -0.16
CA PHE A 13 -3.35 -5.06 0.55
C PHE A 13 -3.03 -4.52 1.96
N VAL A 14 -3.68 -3.43 2.32
CA VAL A 14 -3.56 -2.77 3.62
C VAL A 14 -4.90 -2.83 4.30
N PHE A 15 -4.93 -3.16 5.58
CA PHE A 15 -6.12 -3.07 6.41
C PHE A 15 -5.78 -2.38 7.74
N VAL A 16 -6.54 -1.36 8.10
CA VAL A 16 -6.29 -0.60 9.34
C VAL A 16 -6.98 -1.28 10.51
N LEU A 17 -6.17 -1.86 11.40
CA LEU A 17 -6.67 -2.49 12.63
C LEU A 17 -6.97 -1.46 13.71
N ARG A 18 -6.21 -0.34 13.75
CA ARG A 18 -6.38 0.76 14.70
C ARG A 18 -5.73 2.04 14.19
N GLY A 19 -6.30 3.20 14.52
CA GLY A 19 -5.71 4.51 14.19
C GLY A 19 -6.12 5.06 12.83
N VAL A 20 -5.35 6.05 12.35
CA VAL A 20 -5.57 6.77 11.09
C VAL A 20 -4.26 6.86 10.33
N VAL A 21 -4.27 6.44 9.07
CA VAL A 21 -3.07 6.36 8.22
C VAL A 21 -3.35 6.97 6.86
N ASP A 22 -2.44 7.80 6.36
CA ASP A 22 -2.37 8.17 4.95
C ASP A 22 -1.53 7.13 4.20
N VAL A 23 -2.14 6.48 3.20
CA VAL A 23 -1.47 5.59 2.28
C VAL A 23 -1.55 6.19 0.89
N GLN A 24 -0.47 6.85 0.47
CA GLN A 24 -0.34 7.40 -0.88
C GLN A 24 -1.46 8.37 -1.25
N HIS A 25 -1.63 9.36 -0.37
CA HIS A 25 -2.66 10.40 -0.40
C HIS A 25 -4.08 9.85 -0.28
N ARG A 26 -4.22 8.68 0.37
CA ARG A 26 -5.51 8.07 0.71
C ARG A 26 -5.59 7.92 2.21
N LEU A 27 -6.49 8.70 2.80
CA LEU A 27 -6.80 8.61 4.22
C LEU A 27 -7.58 7.32 4.50
N LEU A 28 -7.07 6.49 5.40
CA LEU A 28 -7.71 5.27 5.87
C LEU A 28 -7.90 5.36 7.38
N HIS A 29 -9.09 4.97 7.84
CA HIS A 29 -9.47 4.85 9.23
C HIS A 29 -9.64 3.38 9.63
N GLU A 30 -9.87 3.12 10.91
CA GLU A 30 -10.12 1.78 11.44
C GLU A 30 -11.16 1.04 10.61
N THR A 31 -10.88 -0.24 10.33
CA THR A 31 -11.67 -1.15 9.48
C THR A 31 -11.67 -0.83 7.99
N ASP A 32 -10.97 0.21 7.54
CA ASP A 32 -10.76 0.44 6.11
C ASP A 32 -9.71 -0.51 5.54
N GLY A 33 -9.91 -0.87 4.27
CA GLY A 33 -8.98 -1.66 3.47
C GLY A 33 -8.65 -0.99 2.15
N LEU A 34 -7.38 -1.11 1.72
CA LEU A 34 -6.90 -0.63 0.44
C LEU A 34 -6.13 -1.75 -0.27
N ALA A 35 -6.65 -2.20 -1.41
CA ALA A 35 -5.90 -3.01 -2.36
C ALA A 35 -5.27 -2.11 -3.42
N TRP A 36 -3.96 -2.24 -3.65
CA TRP A 36 -3.28 -1.55 -4.75
C TRP A 36 -2.50 -2.53 -5.59
N LEU A 37 -2.92 -2.65 -6.85
CA LEU A 37 -2.32 -3.49 -7.86
C LEU A 37 -1.28 -2.72 -8.67
N ASN A 38 -0.24 -3.42 -9.12
CA ASN A 38 0.78 -2.88 -10.01
C ASN A 38 1.44 -1.61 -9.46
N VAL A 39 1.92 -1.65 -8.20
CA VAL A 39 2.57 -0.52 -7.51
C VAL A 39 3.74 0.00 -8.36
N PRO A 40 3.66 1.25 -8.85
CA PRO A 40 4.72 1.82 -9.68
C PRO A 40 6.03 1.92 -8.90
N GLY A 41 7.12 1.41 -9.47
CA GLY A 41 8.44 1.48 -8.84
C GLY A 41 8.61 0.65 -7.57
N GLY A 42 7.59 -0.10 -7.14
CA GLY A 42 7.65 -0.95 -5.95
C GLY A 42 7.76 -0.20 -4.62
N VAL A 43 7.46 1.10 -4.59
CA VAL A 43 7.51 1.94 -3.38
C VAL A 43 6.10 2.32 -2.96
N VAL A 44 5.80 2.13 -1.67
CA VAL A 44 4.56 2.57 -1.03
C VAL A 44 4.90 3.36 0.21
N GLU A 45 4.39 4.59 0.29
CA GLU A 45 4.57 5.47 1.43
C GLU A 45 3.36 5.39 2.36
N PHE A 46 3.64 5.37 3.66
CA PHE A 46 2.66 5.31 4.73
C PHE A 46 2.98 6.40 5.75
N GLU A 47 1.99 7.17 6.16
CA GLU A 47 2.11 8.17 7.22
C GLU A 47 1.05 7.92 8.31
N SER A 48 1.48 7.78 9.56
CA SER A 48 0.56 7.69 10.69
C SER A 48 0.08 9.07 11.07
N LEU A 49 -1.24 9.30 11.05
CA LEU A 49 -1.87 10.56 11.43
C LEU A 49 -2.45 10.54 12.86
N SER A 50 -2.42 9.39 13.52
CA SER A 50 -2.73 9.24 14.94
C SER A 50 -1.49 8.84 15.75
N ASN A 51 -1.58 9.03 17.07
CA ASN A 51 -0.51 8.68 18.02
C ASN A 51 -0.09 7.21 17.94
N GLU A 52 -1.06 6.33 17.68
CA GLU A 52 -0.84 4.90 17.53
C GLU A 52 -1.64 4.42 16.32
N SER A 53 -0.99 3.68 15.43
CA SER A 53 -1.61 3.06 14.25
C SER A 53 -1.14 1.63 14.12
N ILE A 54 -2.07 0.72 13.88
CA ILE A 54 -1.81 -0.71 13.67
C ILE A 54 -2.39 -1.08 12.31
N LEU A 55 -1.52 -1.63 11.46
CA LEU A 55 -1.84 -2.02 10.09
C LEU A 55 -1.61 -3.52 9.93
N LEU A 56 -2.49 -4.18 9.19
CA LEU A 56 -2.21 -5.46 8.56
C LEU A 56 -1.79 -5.19 7.11
N LEU A 57 -0.62 -5.69 6.72
CA LEU A 57 -0.07 -5.55 5.38
C LEU A 57 0.14 -6.92 4.76
N ASP A 58 -0.46 -7.15 3.60
CA ASP A 58 -0.20 -8.31 2.74
C ASP A 58 0.45 -7.83 1.44
N VAL A 59 1.52 -8.52 1.01
CA VAL A 59 2.33 -8.15 -0.15
C VAL A 59 2.41 -9.32 -1.10
N TRP A 60 1.92 -9.10 -2.32
CA TRP A 60 2.03 -10.03 -3.42
C TRP A 60 3.17 -9.60 -4.35
N LEU A 61 4.20 -10.43 -4.43
CA LEU A 61 5.29 -10.27 -5.40
C LEU A 61 4.96 -11.03 -6.67
N SER A 62 4.77 -10.32 -7.78
CA SER A 62 4.70 -10.96 -9.10
C SER A 62 6.11 -11.43 -9.48
N ARG A 63 6.27 -12.72 -9.78
CA ARG A 63 7.56 -13.32 -10.17
C ARG A 63 8.05 -12.82 -11.52
#